data_AF-A0A9P5YLV4-F1
#
_entry.id   AF-A0A9P5YLV4-F1
#
_cell.length_a   1.000
_cell.length_b   1.000
_cell.length_c   1.000
_cell.angle_alpha   90.00
_cell.angle_beta   90.00
_cell.angle_gamma   90.00
#
_symmetry.space_group_name_H-M   'P 1'
#
loop_
_entity.id
_entity.type
_entity.pdbx_description
1 polymer ?
#
loop_
_entity_poly.entity_id
_entity_poly.type
_entity_poly.pdbx_seq_one_letter_code
_entity_poly.pdbx_strand_id
1 'polypeptide(L)'
;MPKRKIPNLDDPYEHALPKPDGDPWAVILKPEMETDKIQCDAWKEEVQTLLIFAGLFSAVVTAFIIESYKFLQPDPNDAIINLLTQIANGPNATVTTSLAAGGSMSPVSLFTQKSSSVRINVFWFISLILNLTTVLVGTISLQWLREHQAYPGLSPKQTLAILHMRTESLKAWYVPQIFAMLPLLLQGALVLFLAGLIDFTLPLGQKLSIPIACIVGFILLFLAATTILPAF
;
A
#
# COMPACT_ATOMS: atom_id res chain seq x y z
N MET A 1 35.92 -2.64 -65.78
CA MET A 1 35.07 -2.52 -64.58
C MET A 1 34.22 -1.28 -64.71
N PRO A 2 32.87 -1.38 -64.77
CA PRO A 2 32.03 -0.20 -64.86
C PRO A 2 31.94 0.50 -63.51
N LYS A 3 32.13 1.82 -63.49
CA LYS A 3 32.05 2.66 -62.28
C LYS A 3 30.60 2.65 -61.77
N ARG A 4 30.40 2.24 -60.52
CA ARG A 4 29.11 2.31 -59.81
C ARG A 4 28.72 3.79 -59.68
N LYS A 5 27.66 4.22 -60.36
CA LYS A 5 27.08 5.55 -60.16
C LYS A 5 26.46 5.59 -58.76
N ILE A 6 26.76 6.66 -58.02
CA ILE A 6 26.18 6.95 -56.71
C ILE A 6 24.83 7.63 -57.00
N PRO A 7 23.69 7.12 -56.50
CA PRO A 7 22.38 7.70 -56.80
C PRO A 7 22.27 9.12 -56.24
N ASN A 8 21.63 10.02 -56.98
CA ASN A 8 21.38 11.39 -56.55
C ASN A 8 20.03 11.46 -55.82
N LEU A 9 19.87 12.39 -54.86
CA LEU A 9 18.65 12.48 -54.04
C LEU A 9 17.39 12.83 -54.86
N ASP A 10 17.59 13.43 -56.03
CA ASP A 10 16.54 13.83 -56.97
C ASP A 10 16.23 12.77 -58.04
N ASP A 11 16.90 11.60 -58.02
CA ASP A 11 16.60 10.54 -58.97
C ASP A 11 15.21 9.94 -58.67
N PRO A 12 14.33 9.77 -59.68
CA PRO A 12 13.03 9.16 -59.49
C PRO A 12 13.20 7.73 -58.95
N TYR A 13 12.57 7.43 -57.81
CA TYR A 13 12.67 6.14 -57.14
C TYR A 13 12.35 4.98 -58.10
N GLU A 14 13.39 4.25 -58.53
CA GLU A 14 13.30 3.12 -59.48
C GLU A 14 12.40 1.99 -58.96
N HIS A 15 12.25 1.88 -57.64
CA HIS A 15 11.39 0.93 -56.95
C HIS A 15 10.53 1.68 -55.94
N ALA A 16 9.42 2.26 -56.40
CA ALA A 16 8.38 2.70 -55.48
C ALA A 16 7.88 1.46 -54.71
N LEU A 17 7.96 1.50 -53.38
CA LEU A 17 7.36 0.47 -52.52
C LEU A 17 5.90 0.30 -52.94
N PRO A 18 5.39 -0.96 -53.03
CA PRO A 18 3.98 -1.20 -53.34
C PRO A 18 3.14 -0.34 -52.39
N LYS A 19 2.29 0.52 -52.95
CA LYS A 19 1.43 1.38 -52.15
C LYS A 19 0.54 0.44 -51.34
N PRO A 20 0.63 0.45 -50.00
CA PRO A 20 -0.16 -0.48 -49.19
C PRO A 20 -1.65 -0.24 -49.47
N ASP A 21 -2.43 -1.31 -49.53
CA ASP A 21 -3.88 -1.21 -49.68
C ASP A 21 -4.47 -0.52 -48.43
N GLY A 22 -4.85 0.75 -48.56
CA GLY A 22 -5.42 1.57 -47.48
C GLY A 22 -4.54 2.74 -47.03
N ASP A 23 -4.98 3.47 -46.01
CA ASP A 23 -4.18 4.54 -45.38
C ASP A 23 -2.99 3.91 -44.62
N PRO A 24 -1.72 4.17 -45.01
CA PRO A 24 -0.55 3.59 -44.37
C PRO A 24 -0.50 3.87 -42.86
N TRP A 25 -0.99 5.04 -42.44
CA TRP A 25 -1.02 5.42 -41.03
C TRP A 25 -2.01 4.58 -40.22
N ALA A 26 -3.16 4.23 -40.82
CA ALA A 26 -4.14 3.37 -40.18
C ALA A 26 -3.65 1.92 -40.06
N VAL A 27 -2.82 1.44 -40.99
CA VAL A 27 -2.21 0.09 -40.91
C VAL A 27 -1.23 0.00 -39.74
N ILE A 28 -0.41 1.04 -39.53
CA ILE A 28 0.58 1.09 -38.45
C ILE A 28 -0.06 1.39 -37.08
N LEU A 29 -1.09 2.23 -37.05
CA LEU A 29 -1.75 2.64 -35.81
C LEU A 29 -2.48 1.49 -35.10
N LYS A 30 -3.08 0.57 -35.87
CA LYS A 30 -3.86 -0.55 -35.31
C LYS A 30 -3.07 -1.41 -34.30
N PRO A 31 -1.91 -1.99 -34.65
CA PRO A 31 -1.15 -2.83 -33.72
C PRO A 31 -0.61 -2.05 -32.51
N GLU A 32 -0.21 -0.79 -32.70
CA GLU A 32 0.27 0.07 -31.61
C GLU A 32 -0.84 0.38 -30.59
N MET A 33 -2.03 0.75 -31.07
CA MET A 33 -3.19 0.98 -30.19
C MET A 33 -3.64 -0.30 -29.49
N GLU A 34 -3.58 -1.44 -30.16
CA GLU A 34 -3.94 -2.74 -29.55
C GLU A 34 -2.96 -3.09 -28.43
N THR A 35 -1.65 -2.94 -28.67
CA THR A 35 -0.60 -3.21 -27.66
C THR A 35 -0.73 -2.27 -26.46
N ASP A 36 -0.89 -0.97 -26.70
CA ASP A 36 -1.11 0.03 -25.65
C ASP A 36 -2.37 -0.28 -24.84
N LYS A 37 -3.46 -0.66 -25.51
CA LYS A 37 -4.71 -1.04 -24.86
C LYS A 37 -4.54 -2.28 -23.97
N ILE A 38 -3.88 -3.32 -24.45
CA ILE A 38 -3.63 -4.55 -23.68
C ILE A 38 -2.84 -4.22 -22.41
N GLN A 39 -1.78 -3.44 -22.53
CA GLN A 39 -0.94 -3.04 -21.40
C GLN A 39 -1.74 -2.20 -20.38
N CYS A 40 -2.52 -1.23 -20.87
CA CYS A 40 -3.37 -0.41 -20.02
C CYS A 40 -4.43 -1.24 -19.28
N ASP A 41 -5.12 -2.14 -19.99
CA ASP A 41 -6.16 -2.98 -19.41
C ASP A 41 -5.58 -3.91 -18.33
N ALA A 42 -4.37 -4.45 -18.53
CA ALA A 42 -3.66 -5.24 -17.53
C ALA A 42 -3.36 -4.45 -16.24
N TRP A 43 -2.79 -3.23 -16.37
CA TRP A 43 -2.54 -2.36 -15.21
C TRP A 43 -3.83 -1.95 -14.48
N LYS A 44 -4.89 -1.70 -15.24
CA LYS A 44 -6.20 -1.37 -14.67
C LYS A 44 -6.74 -2.52 -13.84
N GLU A 45 -6.72 -3.73 -14.36
CA GLU A 45 -7.22 -4.94 -13.67
C GLU A 45 -6.40 -5.21 -12.40
N GLU A 46 -5.08 -5.09 -12.47
CA GLU A 46 -4.18 -5.22 -11.32
C GLU A 46 -4.52 -4.21 -10.22
N VAL A 47 -4.61 -2.91 -10.56
CA VAL A 47 -4.92 -1.87 -9.57
C VAL A 47 -6.31 -2.05 -8.99
N GLN A 48 -7.32 -2.37 -9.80
CA GLN A 48 -8.67 -2.62 -9.29
C GLN A 48 -8.69 -3.77 -8.27
N THR A 49 -7.91 -4.82 -8.51
CA THR A 49 -7.75 -5.95 -7.59
C THR A 49 -7.06 -5.54 -6.29
N LEU A 50 -5.96 -4.76 -6.38
CA LEU A 50 -5.27 -4.22 -5.22
C LEU A 50 -6.18 -3.32 -4.38
N LEU A 51 -7.03 -2.50 -5.01
CA LEU A 51 -7.97 -1.62 -4.31
C LEU A 51 -9.01 -2.40 -3.49
N ILE A 52 -9.51 -3.51 -4.02
CA ILE A 52 -10.44 -4.39 -3.28
C ILE A 52 -9.74 -5.00 -2.07
N PHE A 53 -8.53 -5.55 -2.26
CA PHE A 53 -7.74 -6.11 -1.16
C PHE A 53 -7.41 -5.06 -0.11
N ALA A 54 -6.99 -3.87 -0.53
CA ALA A 54 -6.69 -2.75 0.35
C ALA A 54 -7.89 -2.32 1.19
N GLY A 55 -9.10 -2.29 0.61
CA GLY A 55 -10.34 -2.01 1.34
C GLY A 55 -10.62 -3.04 2.44
N LEU A 56 -10.51 -4.33 2.12
CA LEU A 56 -10.68 -5.42 3.09
C LEU A 56 -9.62 -5.38 4.19
N PHE A 57 -8.35 -5.19 3.81
CA PHE A 57 -7.24 -5.07 4.74
C PHE A 57 -7.43 -3.87 5.68
N SER A 58 -7.89 -2.72 5.17
CA SER A 58 -8.19 -1.53 5.98
C SER A 58 -9.24 -1.82 7.06
N ALA A 59 -10.29 -2.58 6.73
CA ALA A 59 -11.32 -2.94 7.70
C ALA A 59 -10.75 -3.81 8.83
N VAL A 60 -9.96 -4.82 8.48
CA VAL A 60 -9.29 -5.71 9.46
C VAL A 60 -8.35 -4.90 10.35
N VAL A 61 -7.44 -4.12 9.77
CA VAL A 61 -6.47 -3.29 10.53
C VAL A 61 -7.19 -2.31 11.45
N THR A 62 -8.28 -1.68 10.99
CA THR A 62 -9.07 -0.74 11.81
C THR A 62 -9.69 -1.42 13.02
N ALA A 63 -10.21 -2.64 12.89
CA ALA A 63 -10.76 -3.39 14.03
C ALA A 63 -9.68 -3.66 15.10
N PHE A 64 -8.48 -4.04 14.67
CA PHE A 64 -7.34 -4.22 15.57
C PHE A 64 -6.90 -2.90 16.21
N ILE A 65 -6.84 -1.80 15.45
CA ILE A 65 -6.50 -0.48 16.00
C ILE A 65 -7.49 -0.10 17.11
N ILE A 66 -8.80 -0.24 16.88
CA ILE A 66 -9.83 0.06 17.89
C ILE A 66 -9.61 -0.75 19.17
N GLU A 67 -9.27 -2.03 19.05
CA GLU A 67 -9.00 -2.86 20.21
C GLU A 67 -7.68 -2.48 20.90
N SER A 68 -6.60 -2.26 20.16
CA SER A 68 -5.31 -1.86 20.74
C SER A 68 -5.31 -0.49 21.39
N TYR A 69 -6.17 0.42 20.93
CA TYR A 69 -6.28 1.77 21.48
C TYR A 69 -6.76 1.73 22.94
N LYS A 70 -7.59 0.74 23.31
CA LYS A 70 -8.00 0.51 24.70
C LYS A 70 -6.82 0.25 25.63
N PHE A 71 -5.76 -0.40 25.13
CA PHE A 71 -4.53 -0.67 25.90
C PHE A 71 -3.63 0.56 26.08
N LEU A 72 -3.93 1.69 25.41
CA LEU A 72 -3.28 2.98 25.66
C LEU A 72 -4.07 3.87 26.61
N GLN A 73 -5.34 3.56 26.86
CA GLN A 73 -6.15 4.32 27.78
C GLN A 73 -6.12 3.69 29.18
N PRO A 74 -6.07 4.50 30.25
CA PRO A 74 -6.32 4.00 31.59
C PRO A 74 -7.67 3.30 31.64
N ASP A 75 -7.72 2.05 32.10
CA ASP A 75 -9.01 1.38 32.31
C ASP A 75 -9.75 2.19 33.39
N PRO A 76 -10.94 2.75 33.11
CA PRO A 76 -11.72 3.44 34.14
C PRO A 76 -12.01 2.51 35.32
N ASN A 77 -12.04 1.19 35.11
CA ASN A 77 -12.18 0.22 36.18
C ASN A 77 -10.93 0.13 37.06
N ASP A 78 -9.72 0.34 36.54
CA ASP A 78 -8.52 0.40 37.39
C ASP A 78 -8.54 1.63 38.30
N ALA A 79 -9.05 2.77 37.81
CA ALA A 79 -9.28 3.93 38.65
C ALA A 79 -10.35 3.64 39.72
N ILE A 80 -11.45 2.98 39.34
CA ILE A 80 -12.52 2.60 40.26
C ILE A 80 -12.05 1.55 41.27
N ILE A 81 -11.25 0.56 40.88
CA ILE A 81 -10.69 -0.47 41.77
C ILE A 81 -9.65 0.14 42.71
N ASN A 82 -8.81 1.06 42.23
CA ASN A 82 -7.91 1.82 43.10
C ASN A 82 -8.68 2.68 44.11
N LEU A 83 -9.78 3.31 43.70
CA LEU A 83 -10.66 4.05 44.61
C LEU A 83 -11.40 3.10 45.57
N LEU A 84 -11.90 1.96 45.11
CA LEU A 84 -12.59 0.96 45.94
C LEU A 84 -11.65 0.34 46.96
N THR A 85 -10.42 0.02 46.57
CA THR A 85 -9.40 -0.49 47.49
C THR A 85 -8.96 0.58 48.47
N GLN A 86 -8.91 1.86 48.07
CA GLN A 86 -8.67 2.98 48.98
C GLN A 86 -9.83 3.19 49.98
N ILE A 87 -11.07 3.01 49.54
CA ILE A 87 -12.27 3.09 50.41
C ILE A 87 -12.35 1.87 51.34
N ALA A 88 -12.07 0.66 50.82
CA ALA A 88 -12.13 -0.58 51.58
C ALA A 88 -10.99 -0.74 52.60
N ASN A 89 -9.81 -0.17 52.31
CA ASN A 89 -8.66 -0.15 53.22
C ASN A 89 -8.54 1.17 54.01
N GLY A 90 -9.42 2.14 53.75
CA GLY A 90 -9.54 3.34 54.55
C GLY A 90 -10.10 2.97 55.92
N PRO A 91 -9.44 3.30 57.05
CA PRO A 91 -10.02 3.06 58.35
C PRO A 91 -11.33 3.85 58.42
N ASN A 92 -12.38 3.28 59.01
CA ASN A 92 -13.64 3.96 59.31
C ASN A 92 -13.36 5.34 59.92
N ALA A 93 -13.31 6.38 59.09
CA ALA A 93 -13.08 7.73 59.55
C ALA A 93 -14.43 8.30 59.94
N THR A 94 -14.84 8.00 61.17
CA THR A 94 -15.59 8.97 61.97
C THR A 94 -14.94 10.33 61.77
N VAL A 95 -15.74 11.26 61.27
CA VAL A 95 -15.38 12.66 61.00
C VAL A 95 -14.70 13.25 62.23
N THR A 96 -13.38 13.26 62.24
CA THR A 96 -12.61 13.99 63.25
C THR A 96 -11.34 14.52 62.60
N THR A 97 -11.39 15.82 62.35
CA THR A 97 -10.32 16.69 61.88
C THR A 97 -9.08 16.49 62.74
N SER A 98 -8.05 15.83 62.20
CA SER A 98 -6.69 15.98 62.71
C SER A 98 -5.69 15.85 61.57
N LEU A 99 -5.00 16.95 61.33
CA LEU A 99 -3.86 17.03 60.44
C LEU A 99 -2.66 16.30 61.10
N ALA A 100 -1.90 15.59 60.26
CA ALA A 100 -0.58 15.01 60.49
C ALA A 100 -0.50 13.63 61.18
N ALA A 101 -0.21 12.60 60.38
CA ALA A 101 0.83 11.61 60.64
C ALA A 101 1.08 10.80 59.36
N GLY A 102 2.36 10.68 58.96
CA GLY A 102 2.79 10.08 57.70
C GLY A 102 2.45 8.59 57.57
N GLY A 103 1.34 8.30 56.89
CA GLY A 103 1.13 7.01 56.24
C GLY A 103 1.82 7.04 54.89
N SER A 104 2.74 6.10 54.63
CA SER A 104 3.36 5.96 53.31
C SER A 104 2.24 5.83 52.27
N MET A 105 2.04 6.88 51.48
CA MET A 105 1.18 6.81 50.32
C MET A 105 1.83 5.80 49.39
N SER A 106 1.31 4.56 49.38
CA SER A 106 1.68 3.58 48.36
C SER A 106 1.64 4.33 47.03
N PRO A 107 2.70 4.28 46.21
CA PRO A 107 2.77 5.09 45.02
C PRO A 107 1.52 4.76 44.21
N VAL A 108 0.69 5.78 43.98
CA VAL A 108 -0.35 5.73 42.97
C VAL A 108 0.35 5.15 41.75
N SER A 109 -0.04 3.95 41.32
CA SER A 109 0.53 3.32 40.14
C SER A 109 0.13 4.20 38.97
N LEU A 110 0.95 5.23 38.70
CA LEU A 110 0.86 6.06 37.52
C LEU A 110 0.89 5.09 36.37
N PHE A 111 -0.20 5.07 35.61
CA PHE A 111 -0.45 4.19 34.49
C PHE A 111 0.81 4.17 33.61
N THR A 112 1.68 3.18 33.84
CA THR A 112 2.97 3.11 33.14
C THR A 112 2.67 2.36 31.87
N GLN A 113 2.30 3.12 30.86
CA GLN A 113 1.94 2.61 29.56
C GLN A 113 3.04 1.69 29.06
N LYS A 114 2.73 0.39 28.95
CA LYS A 114 3.69 -0.63 28.56
C LYS A 114 4.26 -0.26 27.19
N SER A 115 5.59 -0.13 27.08
CA SER A 115 6.25 0.31 25.84
C SER A 115 5.91 -0.56 24.62
N SER A 116 5.49 -1.81 24.83
CA SER A 116 4.98 -2.69 23.78
C SER A 116 3.67 -2.19 23.15
N SER A 117 2.75 -1.60 23.93
CA SER A 117 1.45 -1.14 23.43
C SER A 117 1.60 0.04 22.45
N VAL A 118 2.56 0.93 22.72
CA VAL A 118 2.90 2.04 21.82
C VAL A 118 3.46 1.50 20.50
N ARG A 119 4.42 0.57 20.56
CA ARG A 119 5.02 -0.04 19.36
C ARG A 119 3.98 -0.72 18.45
N ILE A 120 3.07 -1.51 19.04
CA ILE A 120 2.00 -2.20 18.30
C ILE A 120 1.12 -1.20 17.56
N ASN A 121 0.67 -0.15 18.26
CA ASN A 121 -0.18 0.87 17.64
C ASN A 121 0.56 1.59 16.52
N VAL A 122 1.83 1.96 16.72
CA VAL A 122 2.64 2.59 15.67
C VAL A 122 2.72 1.70 14.43
N PHE A 123 2.98 0.40 14.58
CA PHE A 123 3.01 -0.51 13.43
C PHE A 123 1.67 -0.60 12.70
N TRP A 124 0.56 -0.68 13.43
CA TRP A 124 -0.77 -0.77 12.83
C TRP A 124 -1.23 0.54 12.18
N PHE A 125 -0.93 1.70 12.78
CA PHE A 125 -1.18 2.99 12.15
C PHE A 125 -0.34 3.19 10.88
N ILE A 126 0.96 2.87 10.91
CA ILE A 126 1.81 2.96 9.71
C ILE A 126 1.30 2.02 8.62
N SER A 127 0.96 0.77 8.98
CA SER A 127 0.34 -0.19 8.06
C SER A 127 -0.93 0.39 7.42
N LEU A 128 -1.83 0.97 8.22
CA LEU A 128 -3.06 1.57 7.71
C LEU A 128 -2.76 2.73 6.75
N ILE A 129 -1.83 3.62 7.12
CA ILE A 129 -1.44 4.77 6.29
C ILE A 129 -0.88 4.30 4.95
N LEU A 130 0.05 3.35 4.94
CA LEU A 130 0.64 2.82 3.71
C LEU A 130 -0.41 2.16 2.80
N ASN A 131 -1.36 1.44 3.40
CA ASN A 131 -2.48 0.87 2.67
C ASN A 131 -3.36 1.96 2.01
N LEU A 132 -3.71 3.01 2.75
CA LEU A 132 -4.49 4.13 2.23
C LEU A 132 -3.70 4.93 1.16
N THR A 133 -2.38 5.08 1.32
CA THR A 133 -1.52 5.67 0.30
C THR A 133 -1.55 4.83 -0.99
N THR A 134 -1.50 3.50 -0.87
CA THR A 134 -1.62 2.59 -2.03
C THR A 134 -2.95 2.81 -2.75
N VAL A 135 -4.05 2.93 -1.99
CA VAL A 135 -5.39 3.20 -2.55
C VAL A 135 -5.44 4.54 -3.29
N LEU A 136 -4.87 5.58 -2.69
CA LEU A 136 -4.83 6.92 -3.28
C LEU A 136 -4.04 6.92 -4.59
N VAL A 137 -2.81 6.41 -4.55
CA VAL A 137 -1.92 6.37 -5.74
C VAL A 137 -2.49 5.48 -6.83
N GLY A 138 -3.07 4.32 -6.47
CA GLY A 138 -3.76 3.45 -7.43
C GLY A 138 -4.94 4.14 -8.11
N THR A 139 -5.75 4.87 -7.34
CA THR A 139 -6.89 5.63 -7.89
C THR A 139 -6.42 6.74 -8.84
N ILE A 140 -5.37 7.49 -8.50
CA ILE A 140 -4.78 8.51 -9.37
C ILE A 140 -4.22 7.86 -10.66
N SER A 141 -3.56 6.72 -10.54
CA SER A 141 -2.98 5.99 -11.68
C SER A 141 -4.05 5.51 -12.66
N LEU A 142 -5.23 5.10 -12.18
CA LEU A 142 -6.39 4.80 -13.02
C LEU A 142 -6.92 6.02 -13.77
N GLN A 143 -6.84 7.22 -13.18
CA GLN A 143 -7.24 8.46 -13.86
C GLN A 143 -6.29 8.80 -15.01
N TRP A 144 -4.98 8.66 -14.82
CA TRP A 144 -3.99 8.85 -15.88
C TRP A 144 -4.23 7.89 -17.04
N LEU A 145 -4.53 6.64 -16.73
CA LEU A 145 -4.80 5.62 -17.74
C LEU A 145 -6.04 5.95 -18.59
N ARG A 146 -7.11 6.39 -17.93
CA ARG A 146 -8.34 6.80 -18.61
C ARG A 146 -8.09 7.97 -19.56
N GLU A 147 -7.29 8.95 -19.14
CA GLU A 147 -6.94 10.11 -19.96
C GLU A 147 -6.01 9.73 -21.12
N HIS A 148 -5.05 8.82 -20.88
CA HIS A 148 -4.13 8.31 -21.90
C HIS A 148 -4.88 7.65 -23.06
N GLN A 149 -5.91 6.85 -22.76
CA GLN A 149 -6.73 6.14 -23.74
C GLN A 149 -7.78 7.02 -24.45
N ALA A 150 -7.90 8.31 -24.12
CA ALA A 150 -8.91 9.18 -24.72
C ALA A 150 -8.41 9.80 -26.05
N TYR A 151 -9.01 9.39 -27.18
CA TYR A 151 -8.68 9.87 -28.53
C TYR A 151 -9.93 10.35 -29.32
N PRO A 152 -10.44 11.58 -29.09
CA PRO A 152 -11.65 12.04 -29.77
C PRO A 152 -11.37 12.63 -31.17
N GLY A 153 -11.92 12.00 -32.21
CA GLY A 153 -12.14 12.63 -33.53
C GLY A 153 -10.90 13.01 -34.35
N LEU A 154 -9.75 12.38 -34.09
CA LEU A 154 -8.48 12.68 -34.77
C LEU A 154 -8.24 11.82 -36.02
N SER A 155 -7.48 12.35 -36.98
CA SER A 155 -7.00 11.56 -38.12
C SER A 155 -5.98 10.49 -37.68
N PRO A 156 -5.84 9.35 -38.40
CA PRO A 156 -4.93 8.27 -38.01
C PRO A 156 -3.48 8.72 -37.77
N LYS A 157 -2.98 9.64 -38.60
CA LYS A 157 -1.64 10.23 -38.43
C LYS A 157 -1.51 11.05 -37.14
N GLN A 158 -2.52 11.85 -36.80
CA GLN A 158 -2.52 12.65 -35.56
C GLN A 158 -2.65 11.75 -34.34
N THR A 159 -3.51 10.73 -34.37
CA THR A 159 -3.66 9.75 -33.30
C THR A 159 -2.34 9.03 -33.02
N LEU A 160 -1.64 8.59 -34.07
CA LEU A 160 -0.34 7.94 -33.92
C LEU A 160 0.71 8.85 -33.27
N ALA A 161 0.76 10.12 -33.68
CA ALA A 161 1.68 11.10 -33.09
C ALA A 161 1.39 11.35 -31.60
N ILE A 162 0.11 11.51 -31.24
CA ILE A 162 -0.30 11.73 -29.84
C ILE A 162 -0.05 10.47 -29.00
N LEU A 163 -0.37 9.28 -29.52
CA LEU A 163 -0.11 8.01 -28.86
C LEU A 163 1.37 7.90 -28.49
N HIS A 164 2.27 8.06 -29.47
CA HIS A 164 3.71 8.03 -29.20
C HIS A 164 4.14 9.08 -28.17
N MET A 165 3.72 10.34 -28.29
CA MET A 165 4.08 11.39 -27.33
C MET A 165 3.60 11.06 -25.90
N ARG A 166 2.38 10.54 -25.75
CA ARG A 166 1.84 10.16 -24.44
C ARG A 166 2.56 8.94 -23.87
N THR A 167 2.83 7.93 -24.68
CA THR A 167 3.56 6.72 -24.25
C THR A 167 5.00 7.04 -23.85
N GLU A 168 5.68 7.94 -24.56
CA GLU A 168 6.99 8.48 -24.13
C GLU A 168 6.87 9.25 -22.82
N SER A 169 5.83 10.07 -22.68
CA SER A 169 5.57 10.81 -21.43
C SER A 169 5.32 9.88 -20.25
N LEU A 170 4.57 8.78 -20.41
CA LEU A 170 4.34 7.77 -19.38
C LEU A 170 5.65 7.11 -18.93
N LYS A 171 6.55 6.82 -19.87
CA LYS A 171 7.88 6.26 -19.56
C LYS A 171 8.77 7.29 -18.86
N ALA A 172 8.76 8.54 -19.31
CA ALA A 172 9.53 9.62 -18.70
C ALA A 172 9.07 9.93 -17.26
N TRP A 173 7.78 9.76 -16.98
CA TRP A 173 7.18 9.90 -15.65
C TRP A 173 7.27 8.63 -14.77
N TYR A 174 7.94 7.59 -15.25
CA TYR A 174 8.09 6.32 -14.51
C TYR A 174 6.77 5.68 -14.08
N VAL A 175 5.69 5.89 -14.87
CA VAL A 175 4.37 5.33 -14.57
C VAL A 175 4.39 3.79 -14.45
N PRO A 176 5.08 3.02 -15.33
CA PRO A 176 5.21 1.58 -15.16
C PRO A 176 5.80 1.17 -13.80
N GLN A 177 6.76 1.93 -13.30
CA GLN A 177 7.40 1.69 -12.01
C GLN A 177 6.46 2.02 -10.85
N ILE A 178 5.60 3.04 -10.98
CA ILE A 178 4.57 3.33 -9.99
C ILE A 178 3.61 2.14 -9.86
N PHE A 179 3.14 1.59 -10.98
CA PHE A 179 2.29 0.40 -10.96
C PHE A 179 2.98 -0.80 -10.32
N ALA A 180 4.27 -1.03 -10.62
CA ALA A 180 5.05 -2.10 -10.00
C ALA A 180 5.30 -1.91 -8.48
N MET A 181 5.31 -0.66 -8.00
CA MET A 181 5.52 -0.34 -6.57
C MET A 181 4.23 -0.45 -5.74
N LEU A 182 3.04 -0.33 -6.35
CA LEU A 182 1.76 -0.41 -5.64
C LEU A 182 1.59 -1.74 -4.87
N PRO A 183 1.78 -2.93 -5.49
CA PRO A 183 1.76 -4.19 -4.75
C PRO A 183 2.78 -4.25 -3.62
N LEU A 184 3.99 -3.70 -3.83
CA LEU A 184 5.06 -3.73 -2.83
C LEU A 184 4.72 -2.87 -1.60
N LEU A 185 4.10 -1.71 -1.82
CA LEU A 185 3.64 -0.84 -0.73
C LEU A 185 2.58 -1.55 0.12
N LEU A 186 1.65 -2.25 -0.53
CA LEU A 186 0.59 -3.03 0.12
C LEU A 186 1.12 -4.24 0.87
N GLN A 187 2.09 -4.97 0.30
CA GLN A 187 2.79 -6.06 0.97
C GLN A 187 3.59 -5.55 2.17
N GLY A 188 4.26 -4.40 2.05
CA GLY A 188 4.96 -3.75 3.16
C GLY A 188 4.02 -3.39 4.31
N ALA A 189 2.83 -2.86 3.99
CA ALA A 189 1.77 -2.62 4.97
C ALA A 189 1.34 -3.93 5.67
N LEU A 190 1.10 -5.00 4.91
CA LEU A 190 0.75 -6.31 5.46
C LEU A 190 1.84 -6.86 6.39
N VAL A 191 3.11 -6.76 6.03
CA VAL A 191 4.24 -7.20 6.87
C VAL A 191 4.27 -6.44 8.19
N LEU A 192 4.08 -5.11 8.16
CA LEU A 192 4.01 -4.29 9.38
C LEU A 192 2.82 -4.68 10.26
N PHE A 193 1.66 -4.94 9.67
CA PHE A 193 0.49 -5.43 10.41
C PHE A 193 0.76 -6.77 11.09
N LEU A 194 1.33 -7.73 10.35
CA LEU A 194 1.68 -9.05 10.86
C LEU A 194 2.74 -9.00 11.97
N ALA A 195 3.73 -8.12 11.85
CA ALA A 195 4.72 -7.89 12.91
C ALA A 195 4.05 -7.36 14.19
N GLY A 196 3.15 -6.37 14.05
CA GLY A 196 2.33 -5.88 15.17
C GLY A 196 1.41 -6.95 15.77
N LEU A 197 0.89 -7.87 14.94
CA LEU A 197 0.07 -9.00 15.40
C LEU A 197 0.85 -9.99 16.27
N ILE A 198 2.10 -10.30 15.90
CA ILE A 198 2.98 -11.13 16.75
C ILE A 198 3.16 -10.44 18.10
N ASP A 199 3.60 -9.16 18.10
CA ASP A 199 3.81 -8.38 19.31
C ASP A 199 2.55 -8.29 20.19
N PHE A 200 1.36 -8.16 19.57
CA PHE A 200 0.06 -8.12 20.25
C PHE A 200 -0.28 -9.43 20.97
N THR A 201 0.07 -10.58 20.38
CA THR A 201 -0.27 -11.90 20.96
C THR A 201 0.66 -12.35 22.10
N LEU A 202 1.89 -11.84 22.15
CA LEU A 202 2.87 -12.18 23.18
C LEU A 202 2.34 -12.03 24.62
N PRO A 203 1.71 -10.90 25.03
CA PRO A 203 1.18 -10.75 26.39
C PRO A 203 -0.07 -11.59 26.69
N LEU A 204 -0.80 -12.08 25.67
CA LEU A 204 -2.03 -12.86 25.84
C LEU A 204 -1.78 -14.31 26.29
N GLY A 205 -0.52 -14.78 26.19
CA GLY A 205 -0.08 -16.08 26.69
C GLY A 205 0.45 -17.01 25.60
N GLN A 206 1.33 -17.94 26.02
CA GLN A 206 2.08 -18.81 25.10
C GLN A 206 1.20 -19.74 24.25
N LYS A 207 0.08 -20.21 24.81
CA LYS A 207 -0.86 -21.11 24.10
C LYS A 207 -1.47 -20.47 22.85
N LEU A 208 -1.69 -19.15 22.88
CA LEU A 208 -2.22 -18.38 21.75
C LEU A 208 -1.10 -17.88 20.84
N SER A 209 -0.01 -17.38 21.42
CA SER A 209 1.04 -16.71 20.66
C SER A 209 1.86 -17.65 19.77
N ILE A 210 2.21 -18.85 20.25
CA ILE A 210 3.04 -19.82 19.49
C ILE A 210 2.40 -20.21 18.13
N PRO A 211 1.15 -20.70 18.07
CA PRO A 211 0.57 -21.11 16.79
C PRO A 211 0.42 -19.93 15.82
N ILE A 212 0.05 -18.75 16.31
CA ILE A 212 -0.06 -17.54 15.48
C ILE A 212 1.31 -17.14 14.93
N ALA A 213 2.35 -17.09 15.78
CA ALA A 213 3.71 -16.74 15.36
C ALA A 213 4.27 -17.74 14.33
N CYS A 214 3.98 -19.03 14.46
CA CYS A 214 4.37 -20.04 13.47
C CYS A 214 3.71 -19.79 12.09
N ILE A 215 2.40 -19.54 12.06
CA ILE A 215 1.66 -19.28 10.82
C ILE A 215 2.15 -17.97 10.17
N VAL A 216 2.28 -16.90 10.96
CA VAL A 216 2.78 -15.61 10.47
C VAL A 216 4.21 -15.74 9.96
N GLY A 217 5.08 -16.44 10.69
CA GLY A 217 6.46 -16.71 10.27
C GLY A 217 6.54 -17.46 8.95
N PHE A 218 5.68 -18.46 8.74
CA PHE A 218 5.59 -19.17 7.46
C PHE A 218 5.14 -18.26 6.32
N ILE A 219 4.12 -17.42 6.54
CA ILE A 219 3.64 -16.45 5.54
C ILE A 219 4.74 -15.45 5.17
N LEU A 220 5.46 -14.91 6.16
CA LEU A 220 6.56 -13.98 5.94
C LEU A 220 7.72 -14.62 5.19
N LEU A 221 8.05 -15.88 5.53
CA LEU A 221 9.08 -16.64 4.83
C LEU A 221 8.68 -16.90 3.37
N PHE A 222 7.43 -17.29 3.13
CA PHE A 222 6.91 -17.49 1.78
C PHE A 222 6.98 -16.19 0.97
N LEU A 223 6.57 -15.06 1.55
CA LEU A 223 6.62 -13.75 0.91
C LEU A 223 8.07 -13.33 0.62
N ALA A 224 8.98 -13.47 1.58
CA ALA A 224 10.39 -13.16 1.38
C ALA A 224 11.01 -14.05 0.28
N ALA A 225 10.69 -15.35 0.27
CA ALA A 225 11.16 -16.25 -0.77
C ALA A 225 10.64 -15.82 -2.15
N THR A 226 9.34 -15.56 -2.32
CA THR A 226 8.78 -15.20 -3.63
C THR A 226 9.21 -13.81 -4.12
N THR A 227 9.49 -12.87 -3.23
CA THR A 227 10.00 -11.54 -3.60
C THR A 227 11.50 -11.55 -3.94
N ILE A 228 12.31 -12.34 -3.23
CA ILE A 228 13.78 -12.32 -3.34
C ILE A 228 14.28 -13.31 -4.38
N LEU A 229 13.68 -14.50 -4.49
CA LEU A 229 14.17 -15.57 -5.37
C LEU A 229 14.21 -15.20 -6.87
N PRO A 230 13.26 -14.40 -7.42
CA PRO A 230 13.34 -13.96 -8.82
C PRO A 230 14.39 -12.88 -9.09
N ALA A 231 14.98 -12.28 -8.04
CA ALA A 231 15.99 -11.23 -8.17
C ALA A 231 17.43 -11.77 -8.31
N PHE A 232 17.62 -13.09 -8.20
CA PHE A 232 18.89 -13.80 -8.32
C PHE A 232 18.78 -14.90 -9.38
#